data_AF-A0A5E8CII4-F1
#
_entry.id   AF-A0A5E8CII4-F1
#
_cell.length_a   1.000
_cell.length_b   1.000
_cell.length_c   1.000
_cell.angle_alpha   90.00
_cell.angle_beta   90.00
_cell.angle_gamma   90.00
#
_symmetry.space_group_name_H-M   'P 1'
#
loop_
_entity.id
_entity.type
_entity.pdbx_description
1 polymer ?
#
loop_
_entity_poly.entity_id
_entity_poly.type
_entity_poly.pdbx_seq_one_letter_code
_entity_poly.pdbx_strand_id
1 'polypeptide(L)'
;MYYFILANILFILILIAITYLIRNYKLQKENKKTINFFSFLYGKPKSIKNLLLGLVFGFFFGFLDNFGLWIGLKYFEKYITGGIKTKATLGNTYSNVMGATIGTCLSFILKDLYDYQSTQDVLWHDPVGILLGCIIGILVGKYLIK
;
A
#
# COMPACT_ATOMS: atom_id res chain seq x y z
N MET A 1 -3.69 -16.97 19.00
CA MET A 1 -2.70 -16.12 18.29
C MET A 1 -2.12 -16.82 17.07
N TYR A 2 -1.54 -18.03 17.18
CA TYR A 2 -1.03 -18.79 16.03
C TYR A 2 -2.07 -19.01 14.92
N TYR A 3 -3.28 -19.47 15.26
CA TYR A 3 -4.38 -19.65 14.28
C TYR A 3 -4.76 -18.35 13.57
N PHE A 4 -4.68 -17.20 14.25
CA PHE A 4 -4.96 -15.90 13.65
C PHE A 4 -3.88 -15.54 12.62
N ILE A 5 -2.60 -15.72 12.94
CA ILE A 5 -1.50 -15.47 12.00
C ILE A 5 -1.62 -16.39 10.78
N LEU A 6 -1.89 -17.68 11.00
CA LEU A 6 -2.09 -18.65 9.92
C LEU A 6 -3.28 -18.32 9.02
N ALA A 7 -4.39 -17.90 9.61
CA ALA A 7 -5.57 -17.48 8.85
C ALA A 7 -5.25 -16.27 7.97
N ASN A 8 -4.48 -15.29 8.47
CA ASN A 8 -4.05 -14.13 7.68
C ASN A 8 -3.11 -14.52 6.53
N ILE A 9 -2.11 -15.38 6.79
CA ILE A 9 -1.20 -15.87 5.75
C ILE A 9 -1.99 -16.62 4.67
N LEU A 10 -2.88 -17.53 5.07
CA LEU A 10 -3.72 -18.28 4.14
C LEU A 10 -4.60 -17.34 3.31
N PHE A 11 -5.23 -16.35 3.95
CA PHE A 11 -6.05 -15.35 3.27
C PHE A 11 -5.25 -14.54 2.23
N ILE A 12 -4.03 -14.10 2.59
CA ILE A 12 -3.13 -13.41 1.66
C ILE A 12 -2.79 -14.32 0.46
N LEU A 13 -2.43 -15.59 0.70
CA LEU A 13 -2.12 -16.54 -0.37
C LEU A 13 -3.32 -16.77 -1.30
N ILE A 14 -4.53 -16.88 -0.75
CA ILE A 14 -5.77 -16.99 -1.53
C ILE A 14 -5.98 -15.74 -2.40
N LEU A 15 -5.84 -14.53 -1.84
CA LEU A 15 -5.99 -13.29 -2.60
C LEU A 15 -4.95 -13.14 -3.71
N ILE A 16 -3.71 -13.55 -3.46
CA ILE A 16 -2.64 -13.59 -4.46
C ILE A 16 -3.02 -14.54 -5.60
N ALA A 17 -3.48 -15.76 -5.28
CA ALA A 17 -3.90 -16.75 -6.27
C ALA A 17 -5.09 -16.25 -7.10
N ILE A 18 -6.13 -15.69 -6.46
CA ILE A 18 -7.30 -15.12 -7.15
C ILE A 18 -6.87 -13.98 -8.07
N THR A 19 -6.02 -13.07 -7.60
CA THR A 19 -5.55 -11.93 -8.39
C THR A 19 -4.74 -12.40 -9.61
N TYR A 20 -3.88 -13.40 -9.44
CA TYR A 20 -3.15 -14.03 -10.53
C TYR A 20 -4.10 -14.63 -11.59
N LEU A 21 -5.10 -15.39 -11.17
CA LEU A 21 -6.09 -16.02 -12.06
C LEU A 21 -6.90 -14.96 -12.82
N ILE A 22 -7.43 -13.95 -12.13
CA ILE A 22 -8.19 -12.86 -12.76
C ILE A 22 -7.32 -12.09 -13.76
N ARG A 23 -6.06 -11.82 -13.42
CA ARG A 23 -5.15 -11.10 -14.32
C ARG A 23 -4.86 -11.88 -15.59
N ASN A 24 -4.58 -13.18 -15.48
CA ASN A 24 -4.37 -14.02 -16.66
C ASN A 24 -5.64 -14.19 -17.49
N TYR A 25 -6.80 -14.31 -16.86
CA TYR A 25 -8.09 -14.31 -17.56
C TYR A 25 -8.31 -13.02 -18.37
N LYS A 26 -8.01 -11.86 -17.77
CA LYS A 26 -8.07 -10.56 -18.46
C LYS A 26 -7.09 -10.49 -19.65
N LEU A 27 -5.85 -10.94 -19.47
CA LEU A 27 -4.84 -10.96 -20.55
C LEU A 27 -5.29 -11.84 -21.72
N GLN A 28 -5.86 -13.02 -21.45
CA GLN A 28 -6.42 -13.89 -22.49
C GLN A 28 -7.56 -13.22 -23.26
N LYS A 29 -8.50 -12.57 -22.54
CA LYS A 29 -9.62 -11.85 -23.16
C LYS A 29 -9.15 -10.70 -24.07
N GLU A 30 -8.02 -10.08 -23.73
CA GLU A 30 -7.40 -9.00 -24.51
C GLU A 30 -6.43 -9.51 -25.62
N ASN A 31 -6.38 -10.83 -25.88
CA ASN A 31 -5.42 -11.46 -26.79
C ASN A 31 -3.95 -11.14 -26.49
N LYS A 32 -3.63 -10.89 -25.20
CA LYS A 32 -2.26 -10.64 -24.71
C LYS A 32 -1.66 -11.91 -24.13
N LYS A 33 -0.32 -11.98 -24.16
CA LYS A 33 0.42 -13.11 -23.57
C LYS A 33 0.17 -13.18 -22.06
N THR A 34 -0.20 -14.36 -21.58
CA THR A 34 -0.33 -14.63 -20.14
C THR A 34 1.01 -14.56 -19.44
N ILE A 35 0.97 -14.28 -18.14
CA ILE A 35 2.14 -14.24 -17.28
C ILE A 35 2.19 -15.50 -16.41
N ASN A 36 3.38 -16.05 -16.20
CA ASN A 36 3.55 -17.13 -15.23
C ASN A 36 3.55 -16.57 -13.79
N PHE A 37 3.30 -17.44 -12.82
CA PHE A 37 3.15 -17.06 -11.41
C PHE A 37 4.40 -16.36 -10.84
N PHE A 38 5.59 -16.84 -11.15
CA PHE A 38 6.84 -16.21 -10.69
C PHE A 38 7.03 -14.81 -11.27
N SER A 39 6.68 -14.58 -12.54
CA SER A 39 6.76 -13.26 -13.17
C SER A 39 5.70 -12.30 -12.61
N PHE A 40 4.54 -12.82 -12.19
CA PHE A 40 3.53 -12.02 -11.49
C PHE A 40 4.01 -11.56 -10.11
N LEU A 41 4.68 -12.45 -9.36
CA LEU A 41 5.18 -12.17 -8.02
C LEU A 41 6.48 -11.36 -7.99
N TYR A 42 7.41 -11.65 -8.89
CA TYR A 42 8.81 -11.16 -8.86
C TYR A 42 9.29 -10.63 -10.20
N GLY A 43 8.36 -10.31 -11.10
CA GLY A 43 8.72 -9.71 -12.38
C GLY A 43 9.59 -8.47 -12.19
N LYS A 44 10.46 -8.23 -13.18
CA LYS A 44 11.27 -7.02 -13.19
C LYS A 44 10.46 -5.86 -13.78
N PRO A 45 10.52 -4.67 -13.19
CA PRO A 45 9.95 -3.48 -13.81
C PRO A 45 10.66 -3.21 -15.15
N LYS A 46 9.91 -2.73 -16.15
CA LYS A 46 10.45 -2.44 -17.49
C LYS A 46 11.51 -1.33 -17.46
N SER A 47 11.41 -0.42 -16.50
CA SER A 47 12.34 0.70 -16.31
C SER A 47 12.36 1.13 -14.84
N ILE A 48 13.42 1.85 -14.45
CA ILE A 48 13.50 2.50 -13.13
C ILE A 48 12.34 3.50 -12.95
N LYS A 49 11.94 4.20 -14.03
CA LYS A 49 10.79 5.09 -14.02
C LYS A 49 9.50 4.35 -13.62
N ASN A 50 9.24 3.18 -14.20
CA ASN A 50 8.04 2.40 -13.86
C ASN A 50 8.12 1.79 -12.46
N LEU A 51 9.32 1.41 -12.02
CA LEU A 51 9.54 1.01 -10.62
C LEU A 51 9.12 2.14 -9.68
N LEU A 52 9.69 3.34 -9.85
CA LEU A 52 9.41 4.48 -8.98
C LEU A 52 7.92 4.85 -8.98
N LEU A 53 7.29 4.89 -10.16
CA LEU A 53 5.85 5.18 -10.30
C LEU A 53 4.97 4.09 -9.65
N GLY A 54 5.39 2.83 -9.69
CA GLY A 54 4.72 1.73 -9.01
C GLY A 54 4.81 1.83 -7.48
N LEU A 55 5.87 2.45 -6.95
CA LEU A 55 6.05 2.60 -5.50
C LEU A 55 5.30 3.79 -4.91
N VAL A 56 4.86 4.76 -5.72
CA VAL A 56 4.29 6.04 -5.26
C VAL A 56 3.12 5.84 -4.30
N PHE A 57 2.11 5.07 -4.70
CA PHE A 57 0.93 4.86 -3.87
C PHE A 57 1.34 4.29 -2.52
N GLY A 58 2.05 3.16 -2.54
CA GLY A 58 2.48 2.49 -1.32
C GLY A 58 3.31 3.41 -0.43
N PHE A 59 4.26 4.15 -1.00
CA PHE A 59 5.12 5.06 -0.25
C PHE A 59 4.32 6.14 0.50
N PHE A 60 3.46 6.88 -0.20
CA PHE A 60 2.67 7.95 0.42
C PHE A 60 1.63 7.39 1.39
N PHE A 61 1.01 6.26 1.06
CA PHE A 61 0.11 5.56 1.97
C PHE A 61 0.82 5.20 3.27
N GLY A 62 1.93 4.45 3.20
CA GLY A 62 2.66 3.98 4.38
C GLY A 62 3.23 5.13 5.21
N PHE A 63 3.73 6.18 4.55
CA PHE A 63 4.20 7.38 5.22
C PHE A 63 3.08 8.03 6.03
N LEU A 64 1.93 8.27 5.41
CA LEU A 64 0.80 8.93 6.06
C LEU A 64 0.10 8.05 7.09
N ASP A 65 0.05 6.74 6.90
CA ASP A 65 -0.48 5.79 7.89
C ASP A 65 0.27 5.93 9.23
N ASN A 66 1.61 5.88 9.18
CA ASN A 66 2.43 5.98 10.39
C ASN A 66 2.59 7.41 10.88
N PHE A 67 2.93 8.37 10.02
CA PHE A 67 3.08 9.77 10.40
C PHE A 67 1.74 10.37 10.88
N GLY A 68 0.66 10.05 10.18
CA GLY A 68 -0.69 10.49 10.54
C GLY A 68 -1.16 9.91 11.87
N LEU A 69 -0.70 8.72 12.28
CA LEU A 69 -0.97 8.18 13.61
C LEU A 69 -0.38 9.08 14.71
N TRP A 70 0.85 9.58 14.53
CA TRP A 70 1.46 10.53 15.46
C TRP A 70 0.64 11.82 15.58
N ILE A 71 0.17 12.36 14.45
CA ILE A 71 -0.72 13.54 14.43
C ILE A 71 -2.06 13.21 15.12
N GLY A 72 -2.66 12.07 14.78
CA GLY A 72 -3.92 11.57 15.34
C GLY A 72 -3.88 11.51 16.86
N LEU A 73 -2.84 10.86 17.40
CA LEU A 73 -2.66 10.75 18.85
C LEU A 73 -2.35 12.11 19.49
N LYS A 74 -1.50 12.95 18.90
CA LYS A 74 -1.17 14.24 19.54
C LYS A 74 -2.34 15.22 19.56
N TYR A 75 -3.10 15.33 18.48
CA TYR A 75 -4.06 16.42 18.30
C TYR A 75 -5.52 15.98 18.44
N PHE A 76 -5.85 14.74 18.06
CA PHE A 76 -7.23 14.24 18.07
C PHE A 76 -7.58 13.42 19.31
N GLU A 77 -6.59 12.97 20.09
CA GLU A 77 -6.85 12.11 21.25
C GLU A 77 -7.81 12.74 22.27
N LYS A 78 -7.77 14.07 22.47
CA LYS A 78 -8.68 14.76 23.39
C LYS A 78 -10.13 14.83 22.90
N TYR A 79 -10.36 14.65 21.60
CA TYR A 79 -11.69 14.68 20.99
C TYR A 79 -12.27 13.27 20.79
N ILE A 80 -11.43 12.24 20.87
CA ILE A 80 -11.85 10.86 20.70
C ILE A 80 -12.23 10.28 22.07
N THR A 81 -13.47 9.81 22.19
CA THR A 81 -13.96 9.14 23.39
C THR A 81 -13.44 7.70 23.47
N GLY A 82 -13.38 7.18 24.70
CA GLY A 82 -12.93 5.80 24.98
C GLY A 82 -11.48 5.71 25.48
N GLY A 83 -11.04 4.47 25.69
CA GLY A 83 -9.71 4.16 26.21
C GLY A 83 -8.60 4.32 25.17
N ILE A 84 -7.35 4.19 25.61
CA ILE A 84 -6.15 4.35 24.77
C ILE A 84 -6.18 3.49 23.51
N LYS A 85 -6.72 2.25 23.60
CA LYS A 85 -6.86 1.35 22.45
C LYS A 85 -7.84 1.88 21.41
N THR A 86 -9.00 2.37 21.84
CA THR A 86 -10.02 2.96 20.95
C THR A 86 -9.47 4.20 20.25
N LYS A 87 -8.77 5.07 21.00
CA LYS A 87 -8.12 6.26 20.50
C LYS A 87 -7.05 5.94 19.46
N ALA A 88 -6.18 4.97 19.73
CA ALA A 88 -5.18 4.51 18.79
C ALA A 88 -5.81 3.92 17.51
N THR A 89 -6.84 3.09 17.64
CA THR A 89 -7.55 2.53 16.48
C THR A 89 -8.16 3.62 15.62
N LEU A 90 -8.85 4.60 16.20
CA LEU A 90 -9.49 5.69 15.45
C LEU A 90 -8.46 6.64 14.82
N GLY A 91 -7.37 6.94 15.54
CA GLY A 91 -6.24 7.68 14.98
C GLY A 91 -5.63 6.97 13.77
N ASN A 92 -5.46 5.65 13.87
CA ASN A 92 -4.97 4.82 12.76
C ASN A 92 -5.98 4.76 11.60
N THR A 93 -7.28 4.70 11.88
CA THR A 93 -8.30 4.74 10.81
C THR A 93 -8.26 6.06 10.05
N TYR A 94 -8.15 7.19 10.77
CA TYR A 94 -8.02 8.50 10.14
C TYR A 94 -6.77 8.60 9.27
N SER A 95 -5.61 8.16 9.77
CA SER A 95 -4.35 8.17 9.01
C SER A 95 -4.41 7.27 7.77
N ASN A 96 -5.04 6.10 7.88
CA ASN A 96 -5.28 5.20 6.74
C ASN A 96 -6.16 5.82 5.66
N VAL A 97 -7.26 6.50 6.04
CA VAL A 97 -8.13 7.19 5.07
C VAL A 97 -7.35 8.29 4.36
N MET A 98 -6.66 9.15 5.12
CA MET A 98 -5.83 10.22 4.55
C MET A 98 -4.73 9.66 3.64
N GLY A 99 -4.03 8.61 4.08
CA GLY A 99 -2.98 7.94 3.33
C GLY A 99 -3.49 7.31 2.04
N ALA A 100 -4.64 6.64 2.08
CA ALA A 100 -5.24 6.04 0.90
C ALA A 100 -5.70 7.10 -0.09
N THR A 101 -6.36 8.16 0.37
CA THR A 101 -6.83 9.25 -0.50
C THR A 101 -5.67 9.98 -1.15
N ILE A 102 -4.72 10.50 -0.36
CA ILE A 102 -3.58 11.26 -0.88
C ILE A 102 -2.66 10.37 -1.74
N GLY A 103 -2.36 9.15 -1.26
CA GLY A 103 -1.55 8.19 -2.00
C GLY A 103 -2.18 7.83 -3.35
N THR A 104 -3.51 7.67 -3.41
CA THR A 104 -4.22 7.41 -4.67
C THR A 104 -4.15 8.62 -5.61
N CYS A 105 -4.45 9.82 -5.11
CA CYS A 105 -4.40 11.04 -5.92
C CYS A 105 -3.00 11.29 -6.49
N LEU A 106 -1.94 11.19 -5.68
CA LEU A 106 -0.56 11.36 -6.14
C LEU A 106 -0.14 10.28 -7.13
N SER A 107 -0.55 9.03 -6.88
CA SER A 107 -0.30 7.92 -7.80
C SER A 107 -0.95 8.18 -9.17
N PHE A 108 -2.20 8.65 -9.21
CA PHE A 108 -2.87 9.00 -10.46
C PHE A 108 -2.21 10.17 -11.18
N ILE A 109 -1.96 11.29 -10.49
CA ILE A 109 -1.29 12.45 -11.07
C ILE A 109 0.04 12.04 -11.71
N LEU A 110 0.87 11.28 -10.99
CA LEU A 110 2.18 10.88 -11.51
C LEU A 110 2.06 9.83 -12.62
N LYS A 111 1.11 8.89 -12.54
CA LYS A 111 0.93 7.90 -13.61
C LYS A 111 0.43 8.55 -14.90
N ASP A 112 -0.43 9.55 -14.81
CA ASP A 112 -0.98 10.30 -15.95
C ASP A 112 0.07 11.23 -16.57
N LEU A 113 0.86 11.94 -15.76
CA LEU A 113 1.93 12.83 -16.24
C LEU A 113 3.06 12.09 -16.96
N TYR A 114 3.25 10.80 -16.65
CA TYR A 114 4.42 10.04 -17.07
C TYR A 114 4.09 8.82 -17.95
N ASP A 115 2.86 8.72 -18.48
CA ASP A 115 2.38 7.66 -19.37
C ASP A 115 2.63 6.24 -18.83
N TYR A 116 2.22 6.01 -17.59
CA TYR A 116 2.43 4.72 -16.93
C TYR A 116 1.62 3.59 -17.57
N GLN A 117 2.27 2.47 -17.88
CA GLN A 117 1.61 1.29 -18.47
C GLN A 117 1.28 0.23 -17.41
N SER A 118 0.02 0.16 -16.99
CA SER A 118 -0.48 -0.76 -15.94
C SER A 118 -0.34 -2.25 -16.23
N THR A 119 -0.16 -2.65 -17.49
CA THR A 119 0.10 -4.05 -17.86
C THR A 119 1.40 -4.59 -17.23
N GLN A 120 2.24 -3.70 -16.70
CA GLN A 120 3.56 -3.98 -16.15
C GLN A 120 3.61 -3.90 -14.62
N ASP A 121 2.46 -3.74 -13.95
CA ASP A 121 2.41 -3.76 -12.48
C ASP A 121 2.83 -5.13 -11.96
N VAL A 122 3.83 -5.17 -11.09
CA VAL A 122 4.21 -6.37 -10.35
C VAL A 122 3.69 -6.25 -8.93
N LEU A 123 3.24 -7.38 -8.37
CA LEU A 123 2.48 -7.39 -7.12
C LEU A 123 3.23 -6.72 -5.96
N TRP A 124 4.56 -6.82 -5.95
CA TRP A 124 5.39 -6.37 -4.84
C TRP A 124 5.63 -4.86 -4.76
N HIS A 125 5.31 -4.08 -5.82
CA HIS A 125 5.55 -2.64 -5.82
C HIS A 125 4.87 -1.95 -4.64
N ASP A 126 3.55 -2.07 -4.50
CA ASP A 126 2.83 -1.39 -3.41
C ASP A 126 3.30 -1.86 -2.02
N PRO A 127 3.42 -3.17 -1.70
CA PRO A 127 3.94 -3.60 -0.41
C PRO A 127 5.32 -3.05 -0.05
N VAL A 128 6.25 -3.00 -1.01
CA VAL A 128 7.59 -2.41 -0.78
C VAL A 128 7.49 -0.91 -0.56
N GLY A 129 6.68 -0.22 -1.36
CA GLY A 129 6.39 1.20 -1.19
C GLY A 129 5.84 1.49 0.22
N ILE A 130 4.83 0.72 0.65
CA ILE A 130 4.21 0.82 1.98
C ILE A 130 5.27 0.65 3.06
N LEU A 131 6.10 -0.40 3.01
CA LEU A 131 7.13 -0.63 4.01
C LEU A 131 8.10 0.57 4.13
N LEU A 132 8.60 1.07 2.99
CA LEU A 132 9.50 2.23 2.98
C LEU A 132 8.82 3.48 3.52
N GLY A 133 7.58 3.73 3.10
CA GLY A 133 6.75 4.82 3.59
C GLY A 133 6.58 4.75 5.11
N CYS A 134 6.18 3.60 5.64
CA CYS A 134 5.98 3.37 7.07
C CYS A 134 7.24 3.67 7.88
N ILE A 135 8.41 3.17 7.44
CA ILE A 135 9.69 3.41 8.11
C ILE A 135 9.97 4.91 8.19
N ILE A 136 9.85 5.63 7.07
CA ILE A 136 10.09 7.07 7.04
C ILE A 136 9.04 7.82 7.88
N GLY A 137 7.77 7.43 7.82
CA GLY A 137 6.69 8.02 8.60
C GLY A 137 6.93 7.89 10.12
N ILE A 138 7.41 6.72 10.57
CA ILE A 138 7.83 6.50 11.96
C ILE A 138 8.98 7.43 12.35
N LEU A 139 10.04 7.49 11.53
CA LEU A 139 11.20 8.31 11.80
C LEU A 139 10.81 9.79 11.89
N VAL A 140 10.09 10.30 10.89
CA VAL A 140 9.65 11.70 10.84
C VAL A 140 8.72 12.03 12.00
N GLY A 141 7.74 11.17 12.30
CA GLY A 141 6.83 11.35 13.43
C GLY A 141 7.57 11.45 14.76
N LYS A 142 8.52 10.54 15.01
CA LYS A 142 9.34 10.54 16.22
C LYS A 142 10.16 11.83 16.38
N TYR A 143 10.75 12.35 15.30
CA TYR A 143 11.59 13.55 15.38
C TYR A 143 10.79 14.86 15.47
N LEU A 144 9.67 14.96 14.75
CA LEU A 144 8.92 16.22 14.64
C LEU A 144 7.79 16.35 15.66
N ILE A 145 7.13 15.24 16.01
CA ILE A 145 5.87 15.29 16.76
C ILE A 145 6.09 15.07 18.26
N LYS A 146 7.17 14.38 18.67
CA LYS A 146 7.52 14.01 20.05
C LYS A 146 6.38 13.33 20.82
#